data_AF-A0A830GXH9-F1
#
_entry.id   AF-A0A830GXH9-F1
#
_cell.length_a   1.000
_cell.length_b   1.000
_cell.length_c   1.000
_cell.angle_alpha   90.00
_cell.angle_beta   90.00
_cell.angle_gamma   90.00
#
_symmetry.space_group_name_H-M   'P 1'
#
loop_
_entity.id
_entity.type
_entity.pdbx_description
1 polymer ?
#
loop_
_entity_poly.entity_id
_entity_poly.type
_entity_poly.pdbx_seq_one_letter_code
_entity_poly.pdbx_strand_id
1 'polypeptide(L)' 'MPVTEPIRVSREVKEELRGLKVHPRETYDDVIRRLIEVYRKCQQ' A
#
# COMPACT_ATOMS: atom_id res chain seq x y z
N MET A 1 16.42 9.13 0.80
CA MET A 1 15.23 8.44 0.24
C MET A 1 15.31 6.98 0.70
N PRO A 2 14.23 6.35 1.18
CA PRO A 2 14.27 4.94 1.56
C PRO A 2 14.65 4.09 0.34
N VAL A 3 15.36 3.00 0.59
CA VAL A 3 15.68 2.01 -0.46
C VAL A 3 14.37 1.31 -0.82
N THR A 4 13.98 1.37 -2.09
CA THR A 4 12.76 0.72 -2.60
C THR A 4 13.12 -0.38 -3.59
N GLU A 5 12.45 -1.52 -3.48
CA GLU A 5 12.55 -2.61 -4.45
C GLU A 5 11.24 -2.73 -5.26
N PRO A 6 11.31 -2.99 -6.57
CA PRO A 6 10.12 -3.11 -7.39
C PRO A 6 9.38 -4.42 -7.10
N ILE A 7 8.10 -4.32 -6.76
CA ILE A 7 7.20 -5.48 -6.62
C ILE A 7 6.29 -5.60 -7.84
N ARG A 8 6.03 -6.83 -8.27
CA ARG A 8 5.02 -7.11 -9.31
C ARG A 8 3.69 -7.41 -8.64
N VAL A 9 2.65 -6.72 -9.10
CA VAL A 9 1.27 -6.92 -8.64
C VAL A 9 0.35 -6.96 -9.85
N SER A 10 -0.79 -7.65 -9.71
CA SER A 10 -1.84 -7.67 -10.73
C SER A 10 -2.39 -6.27 -10.97
N ARG A 11 -2.91 -6.03 -12.18
CA ARG A 11 -3.52 -4.72 -12.54
C ARG A 11 -4.70 -4.38 -11.62
N GLU A 12 -5.51 -5.38 -11.29
CA GLU A 12 -6.63 -5.24 -10.36
C GLU A 12 -6.17 -4.74 -8.98
N VAL A 13 -5.17 -5.38 -8.38
CA VAL A 13 -4.58 -4.97 -7.09
C VAL A 13 -4.03 -3.54 -7.15
N LYS A 14 -3.42 -3.14 -8.27
CA LYS A 14 -2.91 -1.78 -8.45
C LYS A 14 -4.03 -0.73 -8.44
N GLU A 15 -5.17 -1.03 -9.05
CA GLU A 15 -6.33 -0.13 -9.04
C GLU A 15 -6.98 -0.07 -7.65
N GLU A 16 -7.08 -1.19 -6.94
CA GLU A 16 -7.54 -1.21 -5.54
C GLU A 16 -6.64 -0.34 -4.65
N LEU A 17 -5.32 -0.51 -4.76
CA LEU A 17 -4.35 0.33 -4.05
C LEU A 17 -4.47 1.82 -4.40
N ARG A 18 -4.90 2.14 -5.63
CA ARG A 18 -5.15 3.52 -6.06
C ARG A 18 -6.42 4.08 -5.42
N GLY A 19 -7.49 3.29 -5.32
CA GLY A 19 -8.73 3.65 -4.63
C GLY A 19 -8.55 3.81 -3.12
N LEU A 20 -7.62 3.06 -2.52
CA LEU A 20 -7.30 3.14 -1.10
C LEU A 20 -6.49 4.38 -0.71
N LYS A 21 -5.94 5.14 -1.67
CA LYS A 21 -5.21 6.37 -1.38
C LYS A 21 -6.13 7.41 -0.76
N VAL A 22 -5.73 7.96 0.37
CA VAL A 22 -6.50 9.03 1.04
C VAL A 22 -6.25 10.37 0.38
N HIS A 23 -5.05 10.57 -0.16
CA HIS A 23 -4.64 11.79 -0.81
C HIS A 23 -3.92 11.49 -2.14
N PRO A 24 -4.10 12.32 -3.20
CA PRO A 24 -3.45 12.10 -4.49
C PRO A 24 -1.91 12.06 -4.45
N ARG A 25 -1.29 12.68 -3.44
CA ARG A 25 0.17 12.65 -3.20
C ARG A 25 0.65 11.48 -2.34
N GLU A 26 -0.26 10.66 -1.82
CA GLU A 26 0.09 9.50 -1.01
C GLU A 26 0.81 8.45 -1.86
N THR A 27 1.94 7.96 -1.35
CA THR A 27 2.73 6.95 -2.06
C THR A 27 2.11 5.56 -1.88
N TYR A 28 2.38 4.64 -2.80
CA TYR A 28 1.95 3.26 -2.61
C TYR A 28 2.63 2.61 -1.39
N ASP A 29 3.83 3.05 -1.03
CA ASP A 29 4.56 2.59 0.16
C ASP A 29 3.81 2.95 1.45
N ASP A 30 3.27 4.17 1.55
CA ASP A 30 2.43 4.60 2.68
C ASP A 30 1.12 3.81 2.77
N VAL A 31 0.44 3.62 1.64
CA VAL A 31 -0.79 2.80 1.57
C VAL A 31 -0.50 1.37 2.04
N ILE A 32 0.57 0.76 1.54
CA ILE A 32 0.96 -0.60 1.89
C ILE A 32 1.35 -0.69 3.38
N ARG A 33 2.11 0.27 3.92
CA ARG A 33 2.45 0.30 5.36
C ARG A 33 1.19 0.33 6.22
N ARG A 34 0.21 1.16 5.86
CA ARG A 34 -1.07 1.22 6.58
C ARG A 34 -1.83 -0.10 6.52
N LEU A 35 -1.89 -0.74 5.34
CA LEU A 35 -2.52 -2.06 5.19
C LEU A 35 -1.82 -3.13 6.07
N ILE A 36 -0.48 -3.12 6.12
CA ILE A 36 0.30 -4.02 6.97
C ILE A 36 0.00 -3.77 8.46
N GLU A 37 -0.12 -2.51 8.88
CA GLU A 37 -0.44 -2.18 10.27
C GLU A 37 -1.84 -2.67 10.66
N VAL A 38 -2.84 -2.47 9.79
CA VAL A 38 -4.20 -2.97 10.01
C VAL A 38 -4.21 -4.49 10.12
N TYR A 39 -3.52 -5.18 9.21
CA TYR A 39 -3.39 -6.64 9.26
C TYR A 39 -2.74 -7.11 10.57
N ARG A 40 -1.66 -6.47 11.03
CA ARG A 40 -1.01 -6.78 12.31
C ARG A 40 -1.95 -6.60 13.51
N LYS A 41 -2.77 -5.54 13.50
CA LYS A 41 -3.74 -5.27 14.56
C LYS A 41 -4.89 -6.28 14.58
N CYS A 42 -5.32 -6.80 13.43
CA CYS A 42 -6.38 -7.81 13.35
C CYS A 42 -5.91 -9.23 13.68
N GLN A 43 -4.60 -9.50 13.63
CA GLN A 43 -4.01 -10.80 13.96
C GLN A 43 -3.60 -10.93 15.44
N GLN A 44 -3.84 -9.90 16.25
CA GLN A 44 -3.51 -9.82 17.67
C GLN A 44 -4.80 -9.76 18.49
#